data_AF-A0A395CTC9-F1
#
_entry.id   AF-A0A395CTC9-F1
#
_cell.length_a   1.000
_cell.length_b   1.000
_cell.length_c   1.000
_cell.angle_alpha   90.00
_cell.angle_beta   90.00
_cell.angle_gamma   90.00
#
_symmetry.space_group_name_H-M   'P 1'
#
loop_
_entity.id
_entity.type
_entity.pdbx_description
1 polymer ?
#
loop_
_entity_poly.entity_id
_entity_poly.type
_entity_poly.pdbx_seq_one_letter_code
_entity_poly.pdbx_strand_id
1 'polypeptide(L)'
;MCVEESSKQRNALPIGMAKLTRLAFAGIDLGRIAGRLLGMFERDPYHAGALMDLSTIDQLNGNLSIGLTRQAMALSKQRVFRSTCCGVNARLRVLAFVAAADIGGNTPLEFLLEGSDIALTMAYVLPGRPLPRDLPKHDLAFVAIAATPSNRIVLAELEELLDDWPVPVINPPHHIARLERCELAATSIAGLDIPRDVRVRRDDLLATLDAEDWSPIFDRQFPIVVKPLGAYRPIRAEKIDSSEGLRLYLSSRPEQSFSVSPFIDCRSRDGLFRKFRIFFIDRRPYACHMALTDRWNATYVDARMETDAQWRREEESFFENFDSDFAQRHEATFAALVERVGLTYFGIDCAETLSGELVVFETDHTLLVHDMDPVDIFPYKPAQMRKIFDAFSTCLYRVANERRNSRWPSVG
;
A
#
# COMPACT_ATOMS: atom_id res chain seq x y z
N MET A 1 48.34 -9.64 -7.68
CA MET A 1 47.33 -8.87 -6.94
C MET A 1 46.06 -8.76 -7.78
N CYS A 2 45.22 -9.80 -7.81
CA CYS A 2 43.92 -9.79 -8.52
C CYS A 2 42.93 -10.77 -7.86
N VAL A 3 42.94 -10.87 -6.52
CA VAL A 3 42.01 -11.75 -5.79
C VAL A 3 41.28 -11.03 -4.64
N GLU A 4 41.73 -9.84 -4.23
CA GLU A 4 41.17 -9.13 -3.06
C GLU A 4 40.02 -8.15 -3.36
N GLU A 5 39.74 -7.81 -4.63
CA GLU A 5 38.58 -6.94 -4.94
C GLU A 5 37.27 -7.71 -5.12
N SER A 6 37.33 -9.01 -5.40
CA SER A 6 36.12 -9.85 -5.54
C SER A 6 35.45 -10.21 -4.21
N SER A 7 36.10 -9.95 -3.07
CA SER A 7 35.59 -10.25 -1.73
C SER A 7 34.78 -9.12 -1.10
N LYS A 8 34.84 -7.89 -1.66
CA LYS A 8 34.21 -6.68 -1.08
C LYS A 8 32.73 -6.48 -1.41
N GLN A 9 32.10 -7.41 -2.12
CA GLN A 9 30.68 -7.32 -2.48
C GLN A 9 29.90 -8.58 -2.10
N ARG A 10 30.21 -9.18 -0.94
CA ARG A 10 29.26 -10.04 -0.23
C ARG A 10 28.26 -9.16 0.52
N ASN A 11 27.48 -8.38 -0.22
CA ASN A 11 26.24 -7.80 0.30
C ASN A 11 25.31 -8.97 0.59
N ALA A 12 25.39 -9.52 1.81
CA ALA A 12 24.57 -10.65 2.17
C ALA A 12 23.10 -10.28 1.98
N LEU A 13 22.45 -11.06 1.13
CA LEU A 13 21.06 -10.86 0.73
C LEU A 13 20.18 -10.90 1.98
N PRO A 14 19.31 -9.90 2.19
CA PRO A 14 18.32 -9.99 3.26
C PRO A 14 17.43 -11.21 3.04
N ILE A 15 16.89 -11.77 4.12
CA ILE A 15 15.82 -12.76 4.09
C ILE A 15 14.63 -12.17 3.34
N GLY A 16 14.33 -10.89 3.57
CA GLY A 16 13.30 -10.15 2.85
C GLY A 16 11.98 -10.08 3.59
N MET A 17 11.22 -9.02 3.32
CA MET A 17 10.06 -8.64 4.11
C MET A 17 8.91 -9.65 4.00
N ALA A 18 8.65 -10.17 2.80
CA ALA A 18 7.57 -11.12 2.57
C ALA A 18 7.77 -12.43 3.36
N LYS A 19 9.00 -12.98 3.35
CA LYS A 19 9.33 -14.21 4.08
C LYS A 19 9.27 -14.03 5.58
N LEU A 20 9.82 -12.94 6.12
CA LEU A 20 9.76 -12.65 7.56
C LEU A 20 8.32 -12.45 8.03
N THR A 21 7.50 -11.73 7.24
CA THR A 21 6.08 -11.55 7.55
C THR A 21 5.33 -12.88 7.52
N ARG A 22 5.59 -13.75 6.54
CA ARG A 22 4.97 -15.08 6.46
C ARG A 22 5.29 -15.94 7.67
N LEU A 23 6.54 -15.91 8.15
CA LEU A 23 6.95 -16.61 9.36
C LEU A 23 6.21 -16.06 10.59
N ALA A 24 6.12 -14.74 10.74
CA ALA A 24 5.35 -14.11 11.82
C ALA A 24 3.86 -14.51 11.76
N PHE A 25 3.26 -14.48 10.57
CA PHE A 25 1.85 -14.81 10.36
C PHE A 25 1.54 -16.28 10.68
N ALA A 26 2.50 -17.18 10.43
CA ALA A 26 2.43 -18.58 10.82
C ALA A 26 2.68 -18.82 12.33
N GLY A 27 2.82 -17.76 13.14
CA GLY A 27 3.09 -17.84 14.57
C GLY A 27 4.50 -18.31 14.93
N ILE A 28 5.44 -18.29 13.98
CA ILE A 28 6.83 -18.69 14.23
C ILE A 28 7.53 -17.55 14.98
N ASP A 29 8.12 -17.90 16.13
CA ASP A 29 8.92 -16.96 16.92
C ASP A 29 10.17 -16.52 16.12
N LEU A 30 10.17 -15.24 15.74
CA LEU A 30 11.27 -14.60 15.02
C LEU A 30 12.50 -14.34 15.91
N GLY A 31 12.42 -14.52 17.23
CA GLY A 31 13.51 -14.29 18.17
C GLY A 31 14.77 -15.10 17.85
N ARG A 32 14.62 -16.36 17.42
CA ARG A 32 15.76 -17.19 16.99
C ARG A 32 16.43 -16.66 15.72
N ILE A 33 15.64 -16.13 14.79
CA ILE A 33 16.14 -15.52 13.56
C ILE A 33 16.85 -14.21 13.89
N ALA A 34 16.22 -13.36 14.70
CA ALA A 34 16.80 -12.11 15.19
C ALA A 34 18.14 -12.35 15.90
N GLY A 35 18.24 -13.35 16.79
CA GLY A 35 19.50 -13.69 17.48
C GLY A 35 20.62 -14.09 16.51
N ARG A 36 20.30 -14.83 15.44
CA ARG A 36 21.28 -15.16 14.39
C ARG A 36 21.74 -13.93 13.61
N LEU A 37 20.80 -13.06 13.24
CA LEU A 37 21.08 -11.81 12.51
C LEU A 37 21.90 -10.84 13.36
N LEU A 38 21.62 -10.74 14.66
CA LEU A 38 22.43 -9.97 15.61
C LEU A 38 23.86 -10.51 15.65
N GLY A 39 24.04 -11.82 15.80
CA GLY A 39 25.38 -12.41 15.76
C GLY A 39 26.11 -12.22 14.42
N MET A 40 25.39 -12.11 13.30
CA MET A 40 25.99 -11.75 12.00
C MET A 40 26.46 -10.29 11.99
N PHE A 41 25.64 -9.38 12.51
CA PHE A 41 25.99 -7.96 12.64
C PHE A 41 27.13 -7.70 13.64
N GLU A 42 27.20 -8.46 14.73
CA GLU A 42 28.31 -8.38 15.69
C GLU A 42 29.65 -8.81 15.08
N ARG A 43 29.63 -9.82 14.19
CA ARG A 43 30.83 -10.26 13.45
C ARG A 43 31.20 -9.34 12.31
N ASP A 44 30.21 -8.73 11.66
CA ASP A 44 30.39 -7.77 10.58
C ASP A 44 29.44 -6.57 10.76
N PRO A 45 29.91 -5.47 11.37
CA PRO A 45 29.13 -4.26 11.55
C PRO A 45 28.71 -3.56 10.25
N TYR A 46 29.20 -4.00 9.09
CA TYR A 46 28.79 -3.49 7.78
C TYR A 46 27.72 -4.34 7.09
N HIS A 47 27.24 -5.39 7.75
CA HIS A 47 26.27 -6.33 7.20
C HIS A 47 24.84 -5.74 7.07
N ALA A 48 24.63 -4.88 6.08
CA ALA A 48 23.40 -4.11 5.90
C ALA A 48 22.14 -4.96 5.72
N GLY A 49 22.23 -6.13 5.08
CA GLY A 49 21.08 -7.03 4.91
C GLY A 49 20.52 -7.54 6.24
N ALA A 50 21.39 -7.86 7.21
CA ALA A 50 20.97 -8.33 8.53
C ALA A 50 20.33 -7.20 9.35
N LEU A 51 20.84 -5.97 9.23
CA LEU A 51 20.20 -4.80 9.83
C LEU A 51 18.82 -4.52 9.23
N MET A 52 18.66 -4.72 7.92
CA MET A 52 17.37 -4.57 7.26
C MET A 52 16.36 -5.62 7.75
N ASP A 53 16.77 -6.89 7.83
CA ASP A 53 15.90 -7.94 8.37
C ASP A 53 15.57 -7.73 9.86
N LEU A 54 16.54 -7.30 10.67
CA LEU A 54 16.31 -6.94 12.08
C LEU A 54 15.33 -5.77 12.21
N SER A 55 15.42 -4.78 11.32
CA SER A 55 14.44 -3.69 11.26
C SER A 55 13.04 -4.23 10.99
N THR A 56 12.87 -5.10 10.00
CA THR A 56 11.58 -5.73 9.69
C THR A 56 11.05 -6.52 10.89
N ILE A 57 11.88 -7.32 11.55
CA ILE A 57 11.47 -8.11 12.73
C ILE A 57 11.01 -7.20 13.88
N ASP A 58 11.73 -6.10 14.17
CA ASP A 58 11.31 -5.15 15.20
C ASP A 58 9.95 -4.54 14.89
N GLN A 59 9.72 -4.15 13.63
CA GLN A 59 8.45 -3.56 13.20
C GLN A 59 7.30 -4.56 13.31
N LEU A 60 7.50 -5.81 12.89
CA LEU A 60 6.53 -6.90 13.05
C LEU A 60 6.18 -7.17 14.52
N ASN A 61 7.15 -6.99 15.42
CA ASN A 61 6.94 -7.09 16.88
C ASN A 61 6.36 -5.81 17.51
N GLY A 62 5.97 -4.81 16.71
CA GLY A 62 5.38 -3.55 17.19
C GLY A 62 6.39 -2.50 17.66
N ASN A 63 7.69 -2.75 17.54
CA ASN A 63 8.76 -1.86 17.96
C ASN A 63 9.18 -0.89 16.84
N LEU A 64 8.23 -0.10 16.34
CA LEU A 64 8.41 0.75 15.16
C LEU A 64 9.65 1.66 15.22
N SER A 65 9.85 2.38 16.33
CA SER A 65 10.98 3.32 16.49
C SER A 65 12.35 2.62 16.41
N ILE A 66 12.48 1.44 17.05
CA ILE A 66 13.70 0.63 17.02
C ILE A 66 13.92 0.12 15.59
N GLY A 67 12.87 -0.39 14.96
CA GLY A 67 12.92 -0.86 13.58
C GLY A 67 13.38 0.22 12.61
N LEU A 68 12.79 1.42 12.65
CA LEU A 68 13.19 2.54 11.79
C LEU A 68 14.64 3.00 12.06
N THR A 69 15.08 2.95 13.32
CA THR A 69 16.48 3.24 13.66
C THR A 69 17.43 2.24 13.02
N ARG A 70 17.14 0.93 13.09
CA ARG A 70 17.95 -0.10 12.42
C ARG A 70 17.90 0.02 10.90
N GLN A 71 16.75 0.39 10.33
CA GLN A 71 16.62 0.68 8.90
C GLN A 71 17.57 1.81 8.49
N ALA A 72 17.54 2.94 9.21
CA ALA A 72 18.44 4.06 8.93
C ALA A 72 19.93 3.65 9.03
N MET A 73 20.29 2.80 10.00
CA MET A 73 21.63 2.23 10.10
C MET A 73 21.99 1.36 8.88
N ALA A 74 21.07 0.52 8.39
CA ALA A 74 21.28 -0.27 7.18
C ALA A 74 21.49 0.64 5.95
N LEU A 75 20.63 1.64 5.80
CA LEU A 75 20.65 2.59 4.68
C LEU A 75 21.86 3.52 4.69
N SER A 76 22.48 3.74 5.85
CA SER A 76 23.76 4.45 5.96
C SER A 76 24.92 3.67 5.33
N LYS A 77 24.79 2.34 5.22
CA LYS A 77 25.82 1.42 4.72
C LYS A 77 25.57 1.02 3.25
N GLN A 78 24.32 0.72 2.93
CA GLN A 78 23.91 0.22 1.61
C GLN A 78 22.48 0.66 1.32
N ARG A 79 22.23 1.14 0.10
CA ARG A 79 20.89 1.59 -0.34
C ARG A 79 20.28 0.74 -1.45
N VAL A 80 20.98 -0.27 -1.94
CA VAL A 80 20.49 -1.15 -3.01
C VAL A 80 20.46 -2.58 -2.48
N PHE A 81 19.28 -3.19 -2.42
CA PHE A 81 19.08 -4.56 -1.90
C PHE A 81 18.40 -5.43 -2.94
N ARG A 82 18.92 -6.62 -3.19
CA ARG A 82 18.26 -7.61 -4.04
C ARG A 82 17.33 -8.45 -3.18
N SER A 83 16.06 -8.57 -3.59
CA SER A 83 15.10 -9.45 -2.91
C SER A 83 15.39 -10.91 -3.24
N THR A 84 14.94 -11.79 -2.35
CA THR A 84 15.00 -13.25 -2.52
C THR A 84 13.67 -13.85 -3.02
N CYS A 85 12.77 -13.02 -3.56
CA CYS A 85 11.46 -13.43 -4.10
C CYS A 85 11.58 -14.28 -5.37
N CYS A 86 12.66 -14.10 -6.15
CA CYS A 86 12.92 -14.81 -7.40
C CYS A 86 14.08 -15.80 -7.26
N GLY A 87 13.96 -16.95 -7.94
CA GLY A 87 15.01 -17.96 -8.02
C GLY A 87 16.22 -17.53 -8.87
N VAL A 88 17.08 -18.51 -9.18
CA VAL A 88 18.36 -18.27 -9.87
C VAL A 88 18.23 -17.86 -11.35
N ASN A 89 17.10 -18.14 -11.99
CA ASN A 89 16.88 -17.95 -13.43
C ASN A 89 15.85 -16.84 -13.72
N ALA A 90 16.17 -15.61 -13.33
CA ALA A 90 15.31 -14.47 -13.62
C ALA A 90 15.24 -14.17 -15.12
N ARG A 91 14.03 -14.00 -15.66
CA ARG A 91 13.78 -13.66 -17.07
C ARG A 91 13.46 -12.18 -17.28
N LEU A 92 13.08 -11.50 -16.21
CA LEU A 92 12.83 -10.05 -16.17
C LEU A 92 13.46 -9.46 -14.92
N ARG A 93 14.00 -8.24 -14.99
CA ARG A 93 14.61 -7.54 -13.86
C ARG A 93 13.90 -6.21 -13.61
N VAL A 94 13.41 -6.04 -12.38
CA VAL A 94 12.74 -4.82 -11.92
C VAL A 94 13.64 -4.10 -10.92
N LEU A 95 13.86 -2.81 -11.14
CA LEU A 95 14.43 -1.90 -10.15
C LEU A 95 13.29 -1.09 -9.52
N ALA A 96 13.03 -1.30 -8.24
CA ALA A 96 12.03 -0.56 -7.48
C ALA A 96 12.67 0.60 -6.73
N PHE A 97 12.17 1.82 -6.92
CA PHE A 97 12.46 2.95 -6.06
C PHE A 97 11.57 2.87 -4.82
N VAL A 98 12.19 2.81 -3.64
CA VAL A 98 11.50 2.64 -2.36
C VAL A 98 11.93 3.74 -1.39
N ALA A 99 11.03 4.14 -0.50
CA ALA A 99 11.29 5.11 0.54
C ALA A 99 11.76 4.40 1.81
N ALA A 100 12.55 5.11 2.61
CA ALA A 100 12.82 4.73 4.00
C ALA A 100 11.55 4.97 4.82
N ALA A 101 10.72 3.94 4.93
CA ALA A 101 9.43 3.98 5.60
C ALA A 101 9.21 2.71 6.42
N ASP A 102 8.10 2.68 7.16
CA ASP A 102 7.65 1.45 7.80
C ASP A 102 7.33 0.35 6.75
N ILE A 103 7.14 -0.88 7.22
CA ILE A 103 6.89 -2.05 6.36
C ILE A 103 5.64 -1.93 5.45
N GLY A 104 4.73 -0.99 5.71
CA GLY A 104 3.56 -0.71 4.88
C GLY A 104 3.70 0.52 3.98
N GLY A 105 4.78 1.29 4.11
CA GLY A 105 4.96 2.56 3.40
C GLY A 105 5.41 2.45 1.94
N ASN A 106 5.50 1.25 1.37
CA ASN A 106 5.87 1.01 -0.01
C ASN A 106 5.00 -0.09 -0.64
N THR A 107 4.89 -0.13 -1.98
CA THR A 107 4.21 -1.23 -2.67
C THR A 107 4.79 -2.58 -2.24
N PRO A 108 3.95 -3.57 -1.86
CA PRO A 108 4.38 -4.88 -1.36
C PRO A 108 4.94 -5.80 -2.47
N LEU A 109 5.94 -5.33 -3.24
CA LEU A 109 6.47 -6.01 -4.42
C LEU A 109 7.06 -7.39 -4.11
N GLU A 110 7.65 -7.58 -2.93
CA GLU A 110 8.15 -8.91 -2.53
C GLU A 110 7.03 -9.95 -2.44
N PHE A 111 5.83 -9.57 -1.99
CA PHE A 111 4.68 -10.47 -1.94
C PHE A 111 4.12 -10.74 -3.33
N LEU A 112 4.00 -9.71 -4.16
CA LEU A 112 3.49 -9.81 -5.53
C LEU A 112 4.37 -10.69 -6.45
N LEU A 113 5.66 -10.75 -6.17
CA LEU A 113 6.66 -11.43 -7.02
C LEU A 113 7.21 -12.71 -6.40
N GLU A 114 6.74 -13.14 -5.22
CA GLU A 114 7.23 -14.36 -4.58
C GLU A 114 6.96 -15.59 -5.45
N GLY A 115 8.02 -16.35 -5.74
CA GLY A 115 7.93 -17.55 -6.57
C GLY A 115 7.88 -17.28 -8.08
N SER A 116 7.87 -16.01 -8.51
CA SER A 116 7.95 -15.63 -9.93
C SER A 116 9.37 -15.76 -10.49
N ASP A 117 9.50 -15.67 -11.81
CA ASP A 117 10.76 -15.57 -12.53
C ASP A 117 11.22 -14.11 -12.77
N ILE A 118 10.71 -13.16 -11.98
CA ILE A 118 11.02 -11.73 -12.06
C ILE A 118 11.94 -11.33 -10.90
N ALA A 119 13.19 -10.98 -11.19
CA ALA A 119 14.11 -10.48 -10.18
C ALA A 119 13.76 -9.06 -9.74
N LEU A 120 13.63 -8.87 -8.43
CA LEU A 120 13.42 -7.56 -7.82
C LEU A 120 14.71 -7.05 -7.14
N THR A 121 15.08 -5.82 -7.47
CA THR A 121 16.07 -5.03 -6.72
C THR A 121 15.41 -3.76 -6.20
N MET A 122 15.59 -3.46 -4.92
CA MET A 122 15.08 -2.27 -4.25
C MET A 122 16.20 -1.24 -4.09
N ALA A 123 16.01 -0.05 -4.63
CA ALA A 123 16.87 1.11 -4.46
C ALA A 123 16.19 2.13 -3.53
N TYR A 124 16.74 2.30 -2.34
CA TYR A 124 16.23 3.24 -1.34
C TYR A 124 16.62 4.67 -1.67
N VAL A 125 15.59 5.48 -1.85
CA VAL A 125 15.70 6.92 -2.11
C VAL A 125 15.58 7.65 -0.78
N LEU A 126 16.53 8.54 -0.52
CA LEU A 126 16.59 9.33 0.71
C LEU A 126 16.48 10.81 0.35
N PRO A 127 15.64 11.59 1.04
CA PRO A 127 15.45 13.01 0.72
C PRO A 127 16.77 13.79 0.66
N GLY A 128 16.96 14.59 -0.40
CA GLY A 128 18.15 15.41 -0.58
C GLY A 128 19.46 14.65 -0.79
N ARG A 129 19.40 13.33 -1.04
CA ARG A 129 20.58 12.52 -1.39
C ARG A 129 20.45 11.99 -2.82
N PRO A 130 21.50 12.11 -3.65
CA PRO A 130 21.47 11.54 -5.00
C PRO A 130 21.25 10.03 -4.94
N LEU A 131 20.70 9.48 -6.02
CA LEU A 131 20.59 8.03 -6.18
C LEU A 131 21.99 7.35 -6.08
N PRO A 132 22.04 6.09 -5.64
CA PRO A 132 23.26 5.29 -5.76
C PRO A 132 23.77 5.28 -7.21
N ARG A 133 25.07 5.49 -7.43
CA ARG A 133 25.66 5.56 -8.78
C ARG A 133 25.61 4.22 -9.51
N ASP A 134 25.83 3.13 -8.78
CA ASP A 134 25.92 1.77 -9.34
C ASP A 134 24.59 1.02 -9.20
N LEU A 135 23.58 1.44 -9.98
CA LEU A 135 22.33 0.69 -10.08
C LEU A 135 22.51 -0.51 -11.03
N PRO A 136 22.01 -1.71 -10.68
CA PRO A 136 22.14 -2.86 -11.56
C PRO A 136 21.31 -2.67 -12.83
N LYS A 137 21.74 -3.34 -13.92
CA LYS A 137 20.97 -3.40 -15.15
C LYS A 137 19.58 -4.01 -14.87
N HIS A 138 18.55 -3.34 -15.34
CA HIS A 138 17.16 -3.71 -15.16
C HIS A 138 16.39 -3.46 -16.46
N ASP A 139 15.25 -4.13 -16.61
CA ASP A 139 14.41 -4.07 -17.80
C ASP A 139 13.19 -3.16 -17.56
N LEU A 140 12.83 -2.94 -16.28
CA LEU A 140 11.77 -2.05 -15.82
C LEU A 140 12.19 -1.31 -14.56
N ALA A 141 11.72 -0.07 -14.42
CA ALA A 141 11.70 0.65 -13.16
C ALA A 141 10.28 0.67 -12.57
N PHE A 142 10.16 0.70 -11.26
CA PHE A 142 8.89 0.79 -10.54
C PHE A 142 9.02 1.80 -9.40
N VAL A 143 8.12 2.78 -9.31
CA VAL A 143 8.09 3.67 -8.13
C VAL A 143 7.12 3.08 -7.11
N ALA A 144 7.67 2.55 -6.02
CA ALA A 144 6.92 1.88 -4.97
C ALA A 144 6.63 2.81 -3.77
N ILE A 145 6.98 4.09 -3.86
CA ILE A 145 6.89 5.08 -2.78
C ILE A 145 5.46 5.61 -2.65
N ALA A 146 4.85 5.45 -1.47
CA ALA A 146 3.49 5.94 -1.19
C ALA A 146 3.33 7.46 -1.38
N ALA A 147 2.14 7.89 -1.81
CA ALA A 147 1.72 9.28 -1.94
C ALA A 147 1.42 9.94 -0.57
N THR A 148 2.45 10.12 0.25
CA THR A 148 2.30 10.75 1.58
C THR A 148 2.89 12.16 1.60
N PRO A 149 2.42 13.06 2.50
CA PRO A 149 3.03 14.37 2.68
C PRO A 149 4.54 14.32 2.93
N SER A 150 5.04 13.32 3.66
CA SER A 150 6.47 13.10 3.91
C SER A 150 7.26 12.69 2.66
N ASN A 151 6.59 12.10 1.67
CA ASN A 151 7.22 11.62 0.44
C ASN A 151 7.13 12.62 -0.73
N ARG A 152 6.40 13.74 -0.61
CA ARG A 152 6.23 14.70 -1.71
C ARG A 152 7.55 15.19 -2.30
N ILE A 153 8.51 15.53 -1.45
CA ILE A 153 9.83 16.03 -1.89
C ILE A 153 10.56 14.94 -2.69
N VAL A 154 10.61 13.71 -2.18
CA VAL A 154 11.33 12.62 -2.86
C VAL A 154 10.64 12.17 -4.15
N LEU A 155 9.31 12.23 -4.20
CA LEU A 155 8.55 11.95 -5.43
C LEU A 155 8.83 13.01 -6.51
N ALA A 156 8.91 14.29 -6.13
CA ALA A 156 9.27 15.37 -7.05
C ALA A 156 10.72 15.25 -7.55
N GLU A 157 11.68 14.93 -6.66
CA GLU A 157 13.07 14.66 -7.06
C GLU A 157 13.17 13.46 -8.03
N LEU A 158 12.34 12.44 -7.83
CA LEU A 158 12.28 11.29 -8.74
C LEU A 158 11.61 11.61 -10.07
N GLU A 159 10.62 12.51 -10.10
CA GLU A 159 9.97 12.94 -11.34
C GLU A 159 11.01 13.44 -12.35
N GLU A 160 11.81 14.42 -11.94
CA GLU A 160 12.86 15.03 -12.78
C GLU A 160 13.88 13.99 -13.26
N LEU A 161 14.21 13.02 -12.40
CA LEU A 161 15.19 11.99 -12.71
C LEU A 161 14.64 10.91 -13.66
N LEU A 162 13.34 10.64 -13.58
CA LEU A 162 12.72 9.53 -14.30
C LEU A 162 12.18 9.92 -15.67
N ASP A 163 12.06 11.21 -15.98
CA ASP A 163 11.67 11.72 -17.30
C ASP A 163 12.52 11.11 -18.43
N ASP A 164 13.84 11.03 -18.23
CA ASP A 164 14.79 10.47 -19.20
C ASP A 164 15.24 9.03 -18.87
N TRP A 165 14.49 8.31 -18.02
CA TRP A 165 14.90 6.98 -17.57
C TRP A 165 15.01 5.98 -18.76
N PRO A 166 16.09 5.19 -18.86
CA PRO A 166 16.41 4.42 -20.06
C PRO A 166 15.47 3.24 -20.35
N VAL A 167 14.65 2.83 -19.37
CA VAL A 167 13.69 1.71 -19.43
C VAL A 167 12.32 2.15 -18.90
N PRO A 168 11.21 1.45 -19.23
CA PRO A 168 9.87 1.87 -18.82
C PRO A 168 9.77 2.03 -17.30
N VAL A 169 9.07 3.07 -16.86
CA VAL A 169 8.80 3.35 -15.45
C VAL A 169 7.33 3.03 -15.19
N ILE A 170 7.08 2.13 -14.26
CA ILE A 170 5.75 1.79 -13.78
C ILE A 170 5.43 2.66 -12.58
N ASN A 171 4.20 3.16 -12.57
CA ASN A 171 3.69 4.13 -11.60
C ASN A 171 4.57 5.38 -11.49
N PRO A 172 4.72 6.19 -12.55
CA PRO A 172 5.56 7.38 -12.48
C PRO A 172 5.04 8.40 -11.43
N PRO A 173 5.91 9.23 -10.83
CA PRO A 173 5.54 10.07 -9.69
C PRO A 173 4.34 11.01 -9.92
N HIS A 174 4.19 11.62 -11.10
CA HIS A 174 3.07 12.54 -11.39
C HIS A 174 1.68 11.88 -11.33
N HIS A 175 1.59 10.56 -11.51
CA HIS A 175 0.34 9.83 -11.34
C HIS A 175 0.12 9.38 -9.89
N ILE A 176 1.20 9.10 -9.14
CA ILE A 176 1.11 8.69 -7.73
C ILE A 176 0.46 9.79 -6.90
N ALA A 177 0.78 11.06 -7.13
CA ALA A 177 0.18 12.18 -6.41
C ALA A 177 -1.36 12.26 -6.55
N ARG A 178 -1.93 11.70 -7.63
CA ARG A 178 -3.38 11.69 -7.90
C ARG A 178 -4.16 10.71 -7.03
N LEU A 179 -3.46 9.82 -6.32
CA LEU A 179 -4.07 8.87 -5.39
C LEU A 179 -4.54 9.53 -4.09
N GLU A 180 -4.03 10.73 -3.77
CA GLU A 180 -4.52 11.48 -2.63
C GLU A 180 -6.01 11.78 -2.79
N ARG A 181 -6.83 11.45 -1.77
CA ARG A 181 -8.29 11.58 -1.82
C ARG A 181 -8.77 12.98 -2.22
N CYS A 182 -8.04 14.03 -1.83
CA CYS A 182 -8.39 15.40 -2.21
C CYS A 182 -8.29 15.64 -3.72
N GLU A 183 -7.28 15.05 -4.37
CA GLU A 183 -7.11 15.13 -5.83
C GLU A 183 -8.14 14.26 -6.55
N LEU A 184 -8.39 13.05 -6.02
CA LEU A 184 -9.36 12.13 -6.63
C LEU A 184 -10.81 12.64 -6.53
N ALA A 185 -11.18 13.24 -5.39
CA ALA A 185 -12.50 13.82 -5.15
C ALA A 185 -12.73 15.17 -5.83
N ALA A 186 -11.72 15.75 -6.52
CA ALA A 186 -11.82 17.05 -7.17
C ALA A 186 -12.81 17.08 -8.34
N THR A 187 -13.23 15.92 -8.85
CA THR A 187 -14.29 15.81 -9.86
C THR A 187 -15.15 14.59 -9.58
N SER A 188 -16.46 14.73 -9.74
CA SER A 188 -17.38 13.61 -9.57
C SER A 188 -17.19 12.54 -10.65
N ILE A 189 -17.36 11.29 -10.23
CA ILE A 189 -17.50 10.12 -11.11
C ILE A 189 -18.88 9.55 -10.83
N ALA A 190 -19.68 9.32 -11.87
CA ALA A 190 -21.02 8.77 -11.70
C ALA A 190 -20.96 7.38 -11.03
N GLY A 191 -21.82 7.13 -10.04
CA GLY A 191 -21.83 5.88 -9.28
C GLY A 191 -20.70 5.72 -8.27
N LEU A 192 -19.91 6.78 -8.02
CA LEU A 192 -18.82 6.80 -7.05
C LEU A 192 -18.92 8.02 -6.13
N ASP A 193 -18.96 7.75 -4.83
CA ASP A 193 -18.76 8.73 -3.78
C ASP A 193 -17.34 8.58 -3.20
N ILE A 194 -16.61 9.68 -3.15
CA ILE A 194 -15.33 9.77 -2.45
C ILE A 194 -15.53 10.84 -1.38
N PRO A 195 -15.71 10.47 -0.11
CA PRO A 195 -15.87 11.44 0.97
C PRO A 195 -14.68 12.39 0.98
N ARG A 196 -14.93 13.66 0.66
CA ARG A 196 -13.88 14.68 0.66
C ARG A 196 -13.39 14.88 2.08
N ASP A 197 -12.09 14.69 2.29
CA ASP A 197 -11.44 15.15 3.51
C ASP A 197 -11.16 16.64 3.43
N VAL A 198 -11.50 17.34 4.48
CA VAL A 198 -11.05 18.72 4.71
C VAL A 198 -10.13 18.72 5.92
N ARG A 199 -8.96 19.33 5.74
CA ARG A 199 -8.06 19.63 6.85
C ARG A 199 -8.56 20.88 7.56
N VAL A 200 -8.86 20.77 8.85
CA VAL A 200 -9.42 21.85 9.67
C VAL A 200 -8.58 21.99 10.94
N ARG A 201 -8.38 23.23 11.42
CA ARG A 201 -7.73 23.46 12.72
C ARG A 201 -8.74 23.24 13.85
N ARG A 202 -8.24 22.94 15.05
CA ARG A 202 -9.08 22.87 16.27
C ARG A 202 -9.95 24.12 16.43
N ASP A 203 -9.34 25.30 16.33
CA ASP A 203 -10.02 26.57 16.61
C ASP A 203 -11.18 26.80 15.63
N ASP A 204 -10.99 26.43 14.36
CA ASP A 204 -12.03 26.54 13.34
C ASP A 204 -13.18 25.56 13.60
N LEU A 205 -12.89 24.32 14.03
CA LEU A 205 -13.93 23.37 14.45
C LEU A 205 -14.74 23.87 15.65
N LEU A 206 -14.07 24.47 16.64
CA LEU A 206 -14.74 25.05 17.80
C LEU A 206 -15.60 26.26 17.41
N ALA A 207 -15.10 27.12 16.53
CA ALA A 207 -15.87 28.25 16.01
C ALA A 207 -17.12 27.79 15.23
N THR A 208 -17.00 26.77 14.39
CA THR A 208 -18.15 26.14 13.70
C THR A 208 -19.16 25.54 14.69
N LEU A 209 -18.70 24.93 15.78
CA LEU A 209 -19.59 24.41 16.83
C LEU A 209 -20.32 25.53 17.57
N ASP A 210 -19.67 26.66 17.83
CA ASP A 210 -20.26 27.80 18.55
C ASP A 210 -21.23 28.60 17.65
N ALA A 211 -20.96 28.68 16.34
CA ALA A 211 -21.80 29.34 15.36
C ALA A 211 -22.94 28.47 14.82
N GLU A 212 -22.89 27.15 15.06
CA GLU A 212 -23.77 26.13 14.47
C GLU A 212 -23.83 26.14 12.92
N ASP A 213 -22.81 26.71 12.28
CA ASP A 213 -22.70 26.82 10.83
C ASP A 213 -21.55 25.95 10.29
N TRP A 214 -21.94 24.82 9.69
CA TRP A 214 -21.04 23.84 9.10
C TRP A 214 -20.65 24.14 7.66
N SER A 215 -21.37 25.05 6.99
CA SER A 215 -21.15 25.39 5.58
C SER A 215 -19.71 25.81 5.23
N PRO A 216 -18.90 26.43 6.13
CA PRO A 216 -17.50 26.72 5.84
C PRO A 216 -16.63 25.46 5.70
N ILE A 217 -17.10 24.32 6.20
CA ILE A 217 -16.36 23.04 6.21
C ILE A 217 -17.03 22.03 5.26
N PHE A 218 -18.32 21.76 5.45
CA PHE A 218 -19.11 20.84 4.63
C PHE A 218 -20.56 21.29 4.50
N ASP A 219 -21.20 20.93 3.39
CA ASP A 219 -22.64 21.14 3.18
C ASP A 219 -23.53 20.19 4.01
N ARG A 220 -22.96 19.19 4.70
CA ARG A 220 -23.71 18.15 5.46
C ARG A 220 -23.49 18.25 6.97
N GLN A 221 -24.56 18.06 7.73
CA GLN A 221 -24.56 17.91 9.20
C GLN A 221 -24.17 16.48 9.61
N PHE A 222 -23.88 16.29 10.90
CA PHE A 222 -23.55 15.00 11.52
C PHE A 222 -24.40 13.81 11.02
N PRO A 223 -23.84 12.57 11.00
CA PRO A 223 -22.52 12.20 11.52
C PRO A 223 -21.34 12.56 10.61
N ILE A 224 -20.19 12.81 11.23
CA ILE A 224 -18.91 13.08 10.56
C ILE A 224 -17.85 12.07 11.00
N VAL A 225 -16.82 11.91 10.19
CA VAL A 225 -15.61 11.16 10.51
C VAL A 225 -14.50 12.14 10.82
N VAL A 226 -13.83 11.99 11.97
CA VAL A 226 -12.74 12.86 12.42
C VAL A 226 -11.49 12.05 12.67
N LYS A 227 -10.37 12.46 12.06
CA LYS A 227 -9.05 11.85 12.25
C LYS A 227 -8.04 12.92 12.66
N PRO A 228 -7.31 12.78 13.77
CA PRO A 228 -6.31 13.76 14.17
C PRO A 228 -5.09 13.65 13.24
N LEU A 229 -4.49 14.81 12.94
CA LEU A 229 -3.31 14.91 12.08
C LEU A 229 -2.07 15.21 12.92
N GLY A 230 -0.92 14.68 12.48
CA GLY A 230 0.36 14.90 13.16
C GLY A 230 0.53 14.14 14.47
N ALA A 231 -0.35 13.18 14.76
CA ALA A 231 -0.19 12.30 15.91
C ALA A 231 1.10 11.46 15.79
N TYR A 232 1.81 11.30 16.90
CA TYR A 232 3.06 10.52 16.97
C TYR A 232 2.86 9.05 16.62
N ARG A 233 1.62 8.54 16.73
CA ARG A 233 1.23 7.20 16.31
C ARG A 233 0.02 7.30 15.38
N PRO A 234 -0.18 6.33 14.47
CA PRO A 234 -1.41 6.23 13.70
C PRO A 234 -2.61 6.16 14.66
N ILE A 235 -3.51 7.14 14.57
CA ILE A 235 -4.78 7.15 15.31
C ILE A 235 -5.90 6.84 14.32
N ARG A 236 -6.81 5.95 14.73
CA ARG A 236 -7.99 5.59 13.94
C ARG A 236 -8.93 6.79 13.83
N ALA A 237 -9.64 6.86 12.72
CA ALA A 237 -10.71 7.83 12.57
C ALA A 237 -11.89 7.46 13.47
N GLU A 238 -12.50 8.46 14.09
CA GLU A 238 -13.68 8.33 14.94
C GLU A 238 -14.91 8.87 14.23
N LYS A 239 -16.05 8.18 14.40
CA LYS A 239 -17.35 8.67 13.96
C LYS A 239 -17.94 9.49 15.08
N ILE A 240 -18.33 10.72 14.77
CA ILE A 240 -18.95 11.65 15.70
C ILE A 240 -20.37 11.90 15.23
N ASP A 241 -21.35 11.68 16.11
CA ASP A 241 -22.78 11.77 15.76
C ASP A 241 -23.43 13.12 16.14
N SER A 242 -22.73 14.01 16.88
CA SER A 242 -23.31 15.29 17.31
C SER A 242 -22.25 16.37 17.63
N SER A 243 -22.70 17.63 17.69
CA SER A 243 -21.90 18.78 18.11
C SER A 243 -21.30 18.60 19.51
N GLU A 244 -22.10 18.09 20.45
CA GLU A 244 -21.64 17.78 21.81
C GLU A 244 -20.57 16.68 21.80
N GLY A 245 -20.78 15.62 21.01
CA GLY A 245 -19.80 14.55 20.82
C GLY A 245 -18.48 15.07 20.26
N LEU A 246 -18.52 16.02 19.31
CA LEU A 246 -17.30 16.63 18.79
C LEU A 246 -16.58 17.46 19.85
N ARG A 247 -17.31 18.25 20.65
CA ARG A 247 -16.71 19.05 21.72
C ARG A 247 -16.00 18.17 22.75
N LEU A 248 -16.63 17.06 23.14
CA LEU A 248 -16.03 16.05 24.03
C LEU A 248 -14.81 15.38 23.40
N TYR A 249 -14.89 15.02 22.12
CA TYR A 249 -13.76 14.44 21.39
C TYR A 249 -12.56 15.42 21.37
N LEU A 250 -12.80 16.67 21.00
CA LEU A 250 -11.76 17.70 20.92
C LEU A 250 -11.15 18.01 22.29
N SER A 251 -11.90 17.99 23.39
CA SER A 251 -11.34 18.24 24.72
C SER A 251 -10.43 17.11 25.22
N SER A 252 -10.64 15.89 24.73
CA SER A 252 -9.84 14.70 25.08
C SER A 252 -8.52 14.58 24.29
N ARG A 253 -8.24 15.50 23.36
CA ARG A 253 -7.18 15.37 22.35
C ARG A 253 -6.21 16.56 22.38
N PRO A 254 -4.89 16.36 22.30
CA PRO A 254 -3.93 17.47 22.19
C PRO A 254 -3.73 18.02 20.77
N GLU A 255 -4.11 17.28 19.72
CA GLU A 255 -3.74 17.58 18.33
C GLU A 255 -4.46 18.81 17.78
N GLN A 256 -3.74 19.72 17.09
CA GLN A 256 -4.28 21.02 16.67
C GLN A 256 -4.88 21.04 15.25
N SER A 257 -4.77 19.92 14.52
CA SER A 257 -5.29 19.79 13.16
C SER A 257 -5.96 18.44 13.00
N PHE A 258 -7.06 18.44 12.26
CA PHE A 258 -7.88 17.26 12.01
C PHE A 258 -8.18 17.14 10.51
N SER A 259 -8.31 15.91 10.04
CA SER A 259 -9.02 15.60 8.81
C SER A 259 -10.45 15.29 9.19
N VAL A 260 -11.39 15.95 8.53
CA VAL A 260 -12.82 15.72 8.72
C VAL A 260 -13.42 15.31 7.38
N SER A 261 -14.40 14.42 7.39
CA SER A 261 -15.19 14.06 6.21
C SER A 261 -16.61 13.68 6.62
N PRO A 262 -17.60 13.74 5.72
CA PRO A 262 -18.93 13.22 6.01
C PRO A 262 -18.87 11.70 6.25
N PHE A 263 -19.67 11.21 7.20
CA PHE A 263 -19.88 9.77 7.32
C PHE A 263 -20.88 9.30 6.26
N ILE A 264 -20.51 8.26 5.51
CA ILE A 264 -21.39 7.64 4.51
C ILE A 264 -21.78 6.25 4.99
N ASP A 265 -23.07 6.04 5.20
CA ASP A 265 -23.60 4.79 5.71
C ASP A 265 -23.65 3.73 4.60
N CYS A 266 -22.72 2.78 4.68
CA CYS A 266 -22.60 1.64 3.76
C CYS A 266 -23.13 0.35 4.39
N ARG A 267 -24.03 0.45 5.38
CA ARG A 267 -24.72 -0.74 5.91
C ARG A 267 -25.63 -1.33 4.85
N SER A 268 -25.50 -2.64 4.67
CA SER A 268 -26.45 -3.41 3.90
C SER A 268 -27.74 -3.67 4.69
N ARG A 269 -28.73 -4.34 4.08
CA ARG A 269 -30.05 -4.60 4.69
C ARG A 269 -30.00 -5.44 5.97
N ASP A 270 -28.96 -6.24 6.13
CA ASP A 270 -28.70 -7.05 7.33
C ASP A 270 -28.07 -6.24 8.48
N GLY A 271 -27.81 -4.94 8.27
CA GLY A 271 -27.18 -4.05 9.25
C GLY A 271 -25.66 -4.17 9.32
N LEU A 272 -25.05 -5.04 8.50
CA LEU A 272 -23.60 -5.25 8.45
C LEU A 272 -22.95 -4.34 7.40
N PHE A 273 -21.67 -4.06 7.61
CA PHE A 273 -20.80 -3.37 6.66
C PHE A 273 -19.95 -4.39 5.88
N ARG A 274 -19.78 -4.11 4.59
CA ARG A 274 -18.93 -4.88 3.68
C ARG A 274 -17.83 -3.96 3.15
N LYS A 275 -16.58 -4.28 3.49
CA LYS A 275 -15.41 -3.57 2.97
C LYS A 275 -14.73 -4.45 1.94
N PHE A 276 -14.64 -3.95 0.71
CA PHE A 276 -13.97 -4.61 -0.40
C PHE A 276 -12.61 -3.97 -0.65
N ARG A 277 -11.57 -4.80 -0.80
CA ARG A 277 -10.30 -4.38 -1.39
C ARG A 277 -10.21 -4.86 -2.83
N ILE A 278 -9.99 -3.93 -3.75
CA ILE A 278 -9.92 -4.21 -5.19
C ILE A 278 -8.64 -3.59 -5.73
N PHE A 279 -7.86 -4.37 -6.49
CA PHE A 279 -6.69 -3.87 -7.22
C PHE A 279 -7.01 -3.68 -8.70
N PHE A 280 -6.50 -2.60 -9.26
CA PHE A 280 -6.49 -2.35 -10.69
C PHE A 280 -5.08 -2.63 -11.21
N ILE A 281 -4.99 -3.62 -12.09
CA ILE A 281 -3.74 -4.03 -12.71
C ILE A 281 -3.95 -3.99 -14.20
N ASP A 282 -3.19 -3.14 -14.87
CA ASP A 282 -3.32 -2.93 -16.30
C ASP A 282 -4.77 -2.59 -16.69
N ARG A 283 -5.34 -1.61 -15.97
CA ARG A 283 -6.72 -1.12 -16.13
C ARG A 283 -7.84 -2.12 -15.81
N ARG A 284 -7.53 -3.34 -15.37
CA ARG A 284 -8.52 -4.38 -15.03
C ARG A 284 -8.65 -4.51 -13.50
N PRO A 285 -9.88 -4.59 -12.96
CA PRO A 285 -10.11 -4.79 -11.54
C PRO A 285 -9.91 -6.26 -11.13
N TYR A 286 -9.44 -6.48 -9.91
CA TYR A 286 -9.25 -7.80 -9.28
C TYR A 286 -9.63 -7.72 -7.80
N ALA A 287 -10.53 -8.59 -7.35
CA ALA A 287 -10.87 -8.72 -5.93
C ALA A 287 -9.69 -9.26 -5.10
N CYS A 288 -9.37 -8.58 -4.00
CA CYS A 288 -8.36 -9.02 -3.04
C CYS A 288 -8.95 -9.63 -1.77
N HIS A 289 -9.88 -8.94 -1.12
CA HIS A 289 -10.61 -9.47 0.04
C HIS A 289 -11.92 -8.72 0.25
N MET A 290 -12.85 -9.36 0.94
CA MET A 290 -14.04 -8.76 1.51
C MET A 290 -14.07 -9.00 3.02
N ALA A 291 -14.12 -7.93 3.80
CA ALA A 291 -14.35 -7.99 5.23
C ALA A 291 -15.82 -7.69 5.54
N LEU A 292 -16.46 -8.59 6.29
CA LEU A 292 -17.77 -8.34 6.90
C LEU A 292 -17.60 -7.94 8.36
N THR A 293 -18.37 -6.96 8.81
CA THR A 293 -18.28 -6.48 10.19
C THR A 293 -19.55 -5.75 10.61
N ASP A 294 -19.83 -5.75 11.91
CA ASP A 294 -20.83 -4.91 12.56
C ASP A 294 -20.30 -3.48 12.89
N ARG A 295 -19.01 -3.21 12.61
CA ARG A 295 -18.36 -1.92 12.87
C ARG A 295 -18.04 -1.18 11.59
N TRP A 296 -18.35 0.11 11.54
CA TRP A 296 -18.17 0.94 10.35
C TRP A 296 -16.70 1.15 9.91
N ASN A 297 -15.72 1.02 10.82
CA ASN A 297 -14.29 1.30 10.56
C ASN A 297 -13.35 0.10 10.80
N ALA A 298 -13.84 -1.13 10.64
CA ALA A 298 -13.01 -2.32 10.84
C ALA A 298 -11.98 -2.48 9.71
N THR A 299 -10.76 -2.89 10.08
CA THR A 299 -9.84 -3.53 9.13
C THR A 299 -10.25 -4.97 8.88
N TYR A 300 -9.65 -5.63 7.88
CA TYR A 300 -9.88 -7.06 7.65
C TYR A 300 -9.52 -7.91 8.89
N VAL A 301 -8.45 -7.56 9.61
CA VAL A 301 -8.06 -8.23 10.85
C VAL A 301 -9.10 -8.00 11.96
N ASP A 302 -9.64 -6.78 12.07
CA ASP A 302 -10.66 -6.44 13.06
C ASP A 302 -12.01 -7.13 12.82
N ALA A 303 -12.30 -7.49 11.56
CA ALA A 303 -13.51 -8.20 11.18
C ALA A 303 -13.53 -9.64 11.70
N ARG A 304 -12.37 -10.25 11.99
CA ARG A 304 -12.27 -11.61 12.55
C ARG A 304 -13.02 -12.67 11.74
N MET A 305 -12.87 -12.61 10.42
CA MET A 305 -13.51 -13.51 9.45
C MET A 305 -13.25 -15.00 9.75
N GLU A 306 -12.15 -15.34 10.42
CA GLU A 306 -11.83 -16.70 10.86
C GLU A 306 -12.88 -17.29 11.81
N THR A 307 -13.62 -16.43 12.53
CA THR A 307 -14.59 -16.85 13.54
C THR A 307 -15.98 -17.16 12.98
N ASP A 308 -16.31 -16.71 11.77
CA ASP A 308 -17.66 -16.85 11.19
C ASP A 308 -17.64 -17.50 9.80
N ALA A 309 -18.19 -18.72 9.72
CA ALA A 309 -18.24 -19.48 8.46
C ALA A 309 -19.23 -18.93 7.43
N GLN A 310 -20.26 -18.19 7.86
CA GLN A 310 -21.18 -17.53 6.94
C GLN A 310 -20.50 -16.34 6.27
N TRP A 311 -19.75 -15.53 7.02
CA TRP A 311 -19.01 -14.40 6.46
C TRP A 311 -17.93 -14.87 5.48
N ARG A 312 -17.23 -15.97 5.79
CA ARG A 312 -16.28 -16.58 4.85
C ARG A 312 -16.91 -17.09 3.56
N ARG A 313 -18.09 -17.71 3.64
CA ARG A 313 -18.85 -18.14 2.44
C ARG A 313 -19.28 -16.95 1.60
N GLU A 314 -19.57 -15.81 2.22
CA GLU A 314 -19.90 -14.60 1.48
C GLU A 314 -18.68 -14.03 0.74
N GLU A 315 -17.50 -13.99 1.38
CA GLU A 315 -16.24 -13.62 0.69
C GLU A 315 -15.90 -14.58 -0.45
N GLU A 316 -16.09 -15.88 -0.25
CA GLU A 316 -15.92 -16.89 -1.31
C GLU A 316 -16.85 -16.62 -2.50
N SER A 317 -18.15 -16.43 -2.25
CA SER A 317 -19.14 -16.07 -3.27
C SER A 317 -18.81 -14.76 -3.97
N PHE A 318 -18.28 -13.77 -3.24
CA PHE A 318 -17.81 -12.51 -3.84
C PHE A 318 -16.66 -12.75 -4.83
N PHE A 319 -15.68 -13.60 -4.50
CA PHE A 319 -14.60 -13.93 -5.43
C PHE A 319 -15.06 -14.73 -6.65
N GLU A 320 -15.98 -15.69 -6.46
CA GLU A 320 -16.53 -16.50 -7.55
C GLU A 320 -17.28 -15.65 -8.58
N ASN A 321 -18.05 -14.66 -8.10
CA ASN A 321 -18.93 -13.85 -8.94
C ASN A 321 -18.36 -12.45 -9.24
N PHE A 322 -17.12 -12.15 -8.85
CA PHE A 322 -16.55 -10.81 -8.98
C PHE A 322 -16.62 -10.29 -10.42
N ASP A 323 -16.14 -11.08 -11.39
CA ASP A 323 -16.04 -10.67 -12.78
C ASP A 323 -17.42 -10.58 -13.46
N SER A 324 -18.37 -11.44 -13.08
CA SER A 324 -19.67 -11.57 -13.73
C SER A 324 -20.80 -10.77 -13.08
N ASP A 325 -20.59 -10.22 -11.88
CA ASP A 325 -21.57 -9.40 -11.17
C ASP A 325 -20.93 -8.09 -10.69
N PHE A 326 -20.10 -8.13 -9.64
CA PHE A 326 -19.60 -6.90 -8.99
C PHE A 326 -18.86 -5.97 -9.96
N ALA A 327 -17.89 -6.49 -10.70
CA ALA A 327 -17.13 -5.72 -11.67
C ALA A 327 -17.98 -5.26 -12.86
N GLN A 328 -18.97 -6.06 -13.26
CA GLN A 328 -19.89 -5.70 -14.35
C GLN A 328 -20.83 -4.55 -13.95
N ARG A 329 -21.41 -4.61 -12.75
CA ARG A 329 -22.28 -3.53 -12.21
C ARG A 329 -21.54 -2.19 -12.12
N HIS A 330 -20.23 -2.25 -11.83
CA HIS A 330 -19.37 -1.08 -11.65
C HIS A 330 -18.47 -0.76 -12.84
N GLU A 331 -18.69 -1.37 -14.01
CA GLU A 331 -17.77 -1.28 -15.16
C GLU A 331 -17.47 0.17 -15.56
N ALA A 332 -18.52 0.99 -15.73
CA ALA A 332 -18.37 2.40 -16.13
C ALA A 332 -17.65 3.23 -15.04
N THR A 333 -17.98 2.97 -13.77
CA THR A 333 -17.37 3.62 -12.61
C THR A 333 -15.88 3.29 -12.52
N PHE A 334 -15.53 2.01 -12.67
CA PHE A 334 -14.16 1.53 -12.68
C PHE A 334 -13.36 2.06 -13.87
N ALA A 335 -13.93 2.11 -15.06
CA ALA A 335 -13.28 2.68 -16.23
C ALA A 335 -12.94 4.17 -16.00
N ALA A 336 -13.87 4.94 -15.45
CA ALA A 336 -13.65 6.36 -15.12
C ALA A 336 -12.60 6.55 -14.01
N LEU A 337 -12.63 5.70 -12.98
CA LEU A 337 -11.65 5.72 -11.88
C LEU A 337 -10.24 5.40 -12.38
N VAL A 338 -10.09 4.33 -13.18
CA VAL A 338 -8.82 3.93 -13.78
C VAL A 338 -8.26 5.04 -14.66
N GLU A 339 -9.09 5.68 -15.47
CA GLU A 339 -8.66 6.79 -16.32
C GLU A 339 -8.19 7.99 -15.51
N ARG A 340 -8.91 8.31 -14.42
CA ARG A 340 -8.57 9.41 -13.52
C ARG A 340 -7.22 9.17 -12.82
N VAL A 341 -7.03 7.98 -12.26
CA VAL A 341 -5.80 7.62 -11.54
C VAL A 341 -4.63 7.52 -12.53
N GLY A 342 -4.84 6.81 -13.64
CA GLY A 342 -3.85 6.65 -14.71
C GLY A 342 -2.61 5.85 -14.31
N LEU A 343 -2.66 5.11 -13.20
CA LEU A 343 -1.58 4.20 -12.79
C LEU A 343 -1.79 2.80 -13.38
N THR A 344 -0.68 2.13 -13.65
CA THR A 344 -0.68 0.73 -14.09
C THR A 344 -1.08 -0.22 -12.97
N TYR A 345 -0.70 0.10 -11.73
CA TYR A 345 -1.02 -0.68 -10.54
C TYR A 345 -1.47 0.25 -9.40
N PHE A 346 -2.70 0.08 -8.93
CA PHE A 346 -3.18 0.70 -7.69
C PHE A 346 -4.31 -0.14 -7.10
N GLY A 347 -4.71 0.15 -5.88
CA GLY A 347 -5.88 -0.47 -5.27
C GLY A 347 -6.77 0.54 -4.57
N ILE A 348 -7.97 0.08 -4.23
CA ILE A 348 -8.94 0.82 -3.44
C ILE A 348 -9.46 -0.05 -2.30
N ASP A 349 -9.77 0.61 -1.19
CA ASP A 349 -10.69 0.08 -0.19
C ASP A 349 -12.02 0.82 -0.32
N CYS A 350 -13.09 0.05 -0.54
CA CYS A 350 -14.42 0.59 -0.83
C CYS A 350 -15.55 -0.20 -0.17
N ALA A 351 -16.76 0.34 -0.22
CA ALA A 351 -18.00 -0.33 0.15
C ALA A 351 -19.12 0.06 -0.83
N GLU A 352 -20.26 -0.61 -0.75
CA GLU A 352 -21.48 -0.23 -1.47
C GLU A 352 -22.48 0.42 -0.50
N THR A 353 -23.09 1.52 -0.91
CA THR A 353 -24.28 2.06 -0.23
C THR A 353 -25.48 1.13 -0.43
N LEU A 354 -26.57 1.37 0.31
CA LEU A 354 -27.82 0.64 0.10
C LEU A 354 -28.41 0.85 -1.31
N SER A 355 -28.11 1.97 -1.97
CA SER A 355 -28.48 2.25 -3.37
C SER A 355 -27.58 1.55 -4.38
N GLY A 356 -26.47 0.95 -3.95
CA GLY A 356 -25.49 0.29 -4.81
C GLY A 356 -24.45 1.23 -5.41
N GLU A 357 -24.29 2.45 -4.87
CA GLU A 357 -23.19 3.34 -5.25
C GLU A 357 -21.90 2.92 -4.53
N LEU A 358 -20.76 3.03 -5.21
CA LEU A 358 -19.47 2.77 -4.58
C LEU A 358 -19.06 3.93 -3.69
N VAL A 359 -18.54 3.62 -2.52
CA VAL A 359 -17.88 4.59 -1.64
C VAL A 359 -16.43 4.18 -1.48
N VAL A 360 -15.49 5.02 -1.91
CA VAL A 360 -14.06 4.74 -1.80
C VAL A 360 -13.47 5.50 -0.62
N PHE A 361 -12.94 4.76 0.35
CA PHE A 361 -12.35 5.32 1.55
C PHE A 361 -10.83 5.41 1.48
N GLU A 362 -10.19 4.60 0.65
CA GLU A 362 -8.75 4.58 0.46
C GLU A 362 -8.43 4.27 -1.00
N THR A 363 -7.42 4.94 -1.55
CA THR A 363 -6.88 4.67 -2.89
C THR A 363 -5.38 4.78 -2.77
N ASP A 364 -4.66 3.68 -2.98
CA ASP A 364 -3.21 3.66 -2.85
C ASP A 364 -2.62 2.49 -3.67
N HIS A 365 -1.38 2.61 -4.10
CA HIS A 365 -0.61 1.51 -4.71
C HIS A 365 0.21 0.73 -3.68
N THR A 366 0.15 1.11 -2.41
CA THR A 366 0.83 0.44 -1.29
C THR A 366 -0.07 -0.47 -0.46
N LEU A 367 -1.37 -0.54 -0.79
CA LEU A 367 -2.30 -1.46 -0.15
C LEU A 367 -1.73 -2.89 -0.15
N LEU A 368 -1.82 -3.55 1.00
CA LEU A 368 -1.30 -4.90 1.19
C LEU A 368 -2.11 -5.93 0.39
N VAL A 369 -1.40 -6.79 -0.33
CA VAL A 369 -1.88 -8.01 -0.96
C VAL A 369 -0.93 -9.15 -0.60
N HIS A 370 -1.48 -10.30 -0.19
CA HIS A 370 -0.72 -11.48 0.23
C HIS A 370 -1.56 -12.75 0.15
N ASP A 371 -0.92 -13.91 0.23
CA ASP A 371 -1.55 -15.24 0.29
C ASP A 371 -1.25 -15.98 1.62
N MET A 372 -0.96 -15.24 2.69
CA MET A 372 -0.57 -15.80 3.99
C MET A 372 -1.75 -16.28 4.85
N ASP A 373 -3.00 -16.11 4.40
CA ASP A 373 -4.18 -16.57 5.15
C ASP A 373 -4.17 -18.10 5.32
N PRO A 374 -4.52 -18.65 6.50
CA PRO A 374 -4.51 -20.09 6.74
C PRO A 374 -5.45 -20.84 5.79
N VAL A 375 -4.90 -21.76 4.99
CA VAL A 375 -5.64 -22.48 3.94
C VAL A 375 -6.74 -23.38 4.50
N ASP A 376 -6.57 -23.88 5.73
CA ASP A 376 -7.56 -24.66 6.46
C ASP A 376 -8.78 -23.82 6.87
N ILE A 377 -8.63 -22.51 7.01
CA ILE A 377 -9.72 -21.57 7.35
C ILE A 377 -10.28 -20.88 6.09
N PHE A 378 -9.41 -20.52 5.14
CA PHE A 378 -9.72 -19.77 3.92
C PHE A 378 -9.28 -20.51 2.65
N PRO A 379 -9.85 -21.69 2.33
CA PRO A 379 -9.38 -22.54 1.24
C PRO A 379 -9.49 -21.91 -0.16
N TYR A 380 -10.39 -20.94 -0.34
CA TYR A 380 -10.62 -20.24 -1.61
C TYR A 380 -9.59 -19.14 -1.92
N LYS A 381 -8.92 -18.58 -0.90
CA LYS A 381 -8.03 -17.43 -1.06
C LYS A 381 -6.79 -17.69 -1.92
N PRO A 382 -6.07 -18.82 -1.81
CA PRO A 382 -4.88 -19.06 -2.61
C PRO A 382 -5.13 -18.98 -4.12
N ALA A 383 -6.27 -19.51 -4.59
CA ALA A 383 -6.62 -19.45 -6.00
C ALA A 383 -6.90 -18.00 -6.44
N GLN A 384 -7.60 -17.23 -5.62
CA GLN A 384 -7.89 -15.83 -5.90
C GLN A 384 -6.61 -14.97 -5.89
N MET A 385 -5.70 -15.16 -4.93
CA MET A 385 -4.46 -14.37 -4.84
C MET A 385 -3.52 -14.63 -6.01
N ARG A 386 -3.46 -15.89 -6.49
CA ARG A 386 -2.71 -16.21 -7.72
C ARG A 386 -3.20 -15.42 -8.93
N LYS A 387 -4.51 -15.19 -9.09
CA LYS A 387 -5.03 -14.34 -10.19
C LYS A 387 -4.41 -12.94 -10.17
N ILE A 388 -4.27 -12.34 -8.98
CA ILE A 388 -3.65 -11.03 -8.80
C ILE A 388 -2.15 -11.08 -9.12
N PHE A 389 -1.42 -12.07 -8.58
CA PHE A 389 0.03 -12.20 -8.79
C PHE A 389 0.40 -12.48 -10.26
N ASP A 390 -0.38 -13.33 -10.92
CA ASP A 390 -0.22 -13.65 -12.34
C ASP A 390 -0.55 -12.45 -13.21
N ALA A 391 -1.61 -11.69 -12.89
CA ALA A 391 -1.96 -10.45 -13.59
C ALA A 391 -0.86 -9.40 -13.44
N PHE A 392 -0.31 -9.23 -12.24
CA PHE A 392 0.80 -8.32 -11.99
C PHE A 392 2.03 -8.73 -12.80
N SER A 393 2.45 -9.98 -12.71
CA SER A 393 3.61 -10.51 -13.46
C SER A 393 3.44 -10.36 -14.97
N THR A 394 2.25 -10.69 -15.50
CA THR A 394 1.91 -10.54 -16.92
C THR A 394 1.98 -9.09 -17.36
N CYS A 395 1.45 -8.17 -16.56
CA CYS A 395 1.53 -6.73 -16.81
C CYS A 395 2.99 -6.26 -16.92
N LEU A 396 3.86 -6.69 -16.00
CA LEU A 396 5.29 -6.34 -16.06
C LEU A 396 5.92 -6.82 -17.38
N TYR A 397 5.69 -8.07 -17.78
CA TYR A 397 6.20 -8.58 -19.06
C TYR A 397 5.68 -7.79 -20.27
N ARG A 398 4.40 -7.43 -20.28
CA ARG A 398 3.81 -6.62 -21.35
C ARG A 398 4.51 -5.27 -21.48
N VAL A 399 4.61 -4.51 -20.38
CA VAL A 399 5.24 -3.18 -20.36
C VAL A 399 6.71 -3.25 -20.79
N ALA A 400 7.45 -4.28 -20.37
CA ALA A 400 8.85 -4.47 -20.76
C ALA A 400 9.01 -4.70 -22.27
N ASN A 401 8.08 -5.42 -22.90
CA ASN A 401 8.14 -5.76 -24.32
C ASN A 401 7.70 -4.61 -25.24
N GLU A 402 6.72 -3.81 -24.84
CA GLU A 402 6.23 -2.68 -25.65
C GLU A 402 7.33 -1.69 -26.02
N ARG A 403 8.20 -1.32 -25.07
CA ARG A 403 9.31 -0.39 -25.35
C ARG A 403 10.43 -1.01 -26.20
N ARG A 404 10.61 -2.34 -26.17
CA ARG A 404 11.55 -3.03 -27.07
C ARG A 404 11.09 -2.92 -28.52
N ASN A 405 9.77 -3.04 -28.75
CA ASN A 405 9.17 -2.91 -30.07
C ASN A 405 9.13 -1.45 -30.54
N SER A 406 8.90 -0.47 -29.66
CA SER A 406 8.95 0.95 -30.03
C SER A 406 10.36 1.47 -30.37
N ARG A 407 11.43 0.83 -29.87
CA ARG A 407 12.82 1.17 -30.21
C ARG A 407 13.32 0.49 -31.50
N TRP A 408 12.62 -0.53 -31.99
CA TRP A 408 12.93 -1.24 -33.23
C TRP A 408 11.61 -1.51 -33.97
N PRO A 409 11.06 -0.54 -34.72
CA PRO A 409 9.96 -0.86 -35.62
C PRO A 409 10.44 -1.96 -36.55
N SER A 410 9.70 -3.07 -36.59
CA SER A 410 9.95 -4.20 -37.48
C SER A 410 10.19 -3.64 -38.88
N VAL A 411 11.42 -3.78 -39.39
CA VAL A 411 11.72 -3.46 -40.79
C VAL A 411 11.03 -4.57 -41.59
N GLY A 412 9.82 -4.27 -42.05
CA GLY A 412 9.11 -5.07 -43.05
C GLY A 412 9.71 -4.89 -44.43
#